data_AF-A0A7Y2XRR7-F1
#
_entry.id   AF-A0A7Y2XRR7-F1
#
_cell.length_a   1.000
_cell.length_b   1.000
_cell.length_c   1.000
_cell.angle_alpha   90.00
_cell.angle_beta   90.00
_cell.angle_gamma   90.00
#
_symmetry.space_group_name_H-M   'P 1'
#
loop_
_entity.id
_entity.type
_entity.pdbx_description
1 polymer ?
#
loop_
_entity_poly.entity_id
_entity_poly.type
_entity_poly.pdbx_seq_one_letter_code
_entity_poly.pdbx_strand_id
1 'polypeptide(L)'
;ADETSDETMQIGMDFAAREKKVGVLVKKDRPGFIANRVNQAPAVLVSEILERGEVEPEALDAFVRMMGSAMGPCELTDYVGIDVAVNVSRYFEQTLGPDYGPPPHLLKMMEDGNLGKKTGKGYFEWPNGERPKIDFSKATRKFNFLWTIFVQINEATKLIEEGVVDTLDEVDLAMVNSSGMPFGPIYFGRQISKLDLIDNLEMLAERYDKPMFKPTKRVLGGGHKF
;
A
#
# COMPACT_ATOMS: atom_id res chain seq x y z
N ALA A 1 10.04 19.78 -2.25
CA ALA A 1 10.59 21.10 -1.89
C ALA A 1 12.07 21.14 -2.24
N ASP A 2 12.43 21.70 -3.39
CA ASP A 2 13.84 21.83 -3.80
C ASP A 2 14.55 23.00 -3.08
N GLU A 3 13.84 23.71 -2.20
CA GLU A 3 14.29 24.93 -1.52
C GLU A 3 14.48 24.76 0.00
N THR A 4 14.21 23.58 0.57
CA THR A 4 14.37 23.35 2.01
C THR A 4 15.84 23.15 2.35
N SER A 5 16.38 23.96 3.27
CA SER A 5 17.78 23.86 3.69
C SER A 5 18.04 22.66 4.60
N ASP A 6 19.27 22.14 4.59
CA ASP A 6 19.72 21.08 5.50
C ASP A 6 19.49 21.44 6.98
N GLU A 7 19.69 22.70 7.35
CA GLU A 7 19.42 23.21 8.70
C GLU A 7 17.94 23.07 9.07
N THR A 8 17.03 23.42 8.15
CA THR A 8 15.59 23.29 8.37
C THR A 8 15.19 21.83 8.50
N MET A 9 15.77 20.95 7.67
CA MET A 9 15.54 19.51 7.78
C MET A 9 16.03 18.96 9.12
N GLN A 10 17.22 19.38 9.58
CA GLN A 10 17.78 18.95 10.85
C GLN A 10 16.92 19.37 12.03
N ILE A 11 16.39 20.60 12.03
CA ILE A 11 15.45 21.07 13.07
C ILE A 11 14.22 20.15 13.14
N GLY A 12 13.67 19.74 11.99
CA GLY A 12 12.55 18.80 11.93
C GLY A 12 12.89 17.42 12.49
N MET A 13 14.07 16.90 12.17
CA MET A 13 14.55 15.60 12.68
C MET A 13 14.81 15.65 14.19
N ASP A 14 15.41 16.72 14.69
CA ASP A 14 15.67 16.94 16.12
C ASP A 14 14.35 17.06 16.90
N PHE A 15 13.36 17.75 16.32
CA PHE A 15 12.02 17.82 16.88
C PHE A 15 11.40 16.43 17.01
N ALA A 16 11.42 15.62 15.94
CA ALA A 16 10.89 14.26 15.97
C ALA A 16 11.57 13.41 17.05
N ALA A 17 12.91 13.48 17.16
CA ALA A 17 13.68 12.77 18.17
C ALA A 17 13.31 13.21 19.60
N ARG A 18 13.13 14.52 19.83
CA ARG A 18 12.71 15.07 21.14
C ARG A 18 11.33 14.55 21.56
N GLU A 19 10.42 14.41 20.60
CA GLU A 19 9.08 13.82 20.81
C GLU A 19 9.10 12.28 20.83
N LYS A 20 10.28 11.65 20.90
CA LYS A 20 10.49 10.20 20.92
C LYS A 20 9.88 9.50 19.70
N LYS A 21 9.92 10.17 18.55
CA LYS A 21 9.54 9.63 17.25
C LYS A 21 10.79 9.27 16.46
N VAL A 22 10.64 8.28 15.58
CA VAL A 22 11.65 7.93 14.59
C VAL A 22 11.39 8.78 13.36
N GLY A 23 12.24 9.79 13.13
CA GLY A 23 12.19 10.59 11.91
C GLY A 23 12.70 9.76 10.71
N VAL A 24 11.99 9.81 9.59
CA VAL A 24 12.47 9.28 8.32
C VAL A 24 12.55 10.43 7.32
N LEU A 25 13.75 10.65 6.80
CA LEU A 25 14.02 11.76 5.90
C LEU A 25 13.50 11.45 4.50
N VAL A 26 12.63 12.31 3.98
CA VAL A 26 12.23 12.32 2.58
C VAL A 26 13.14 13.28 1.85
N LYS A 27 14.10 12.76 1.07
CA LYS A 27 15.15 13.57 0.42
C LYS A 27 14.62 14.37 -0.76
N LYS A 28 13.67 13.79 -1.48
CA LYS A 28 12.96 14.45 -2.57
C LYS A 28 11.47 14.30 -2.40
N ASP A 29 10.79 15.42 -2.49
CA ASP A 29 9.35 15.49 -2.43
C ASP A 29 8.73 14.90 -3.70
N ARG A 30 8.07 13.76 -3.51
CA ARG A 30 7.37 13.01 -4.55
C ARG A 30 6.00 12.58 -4.02
N PRO A 31 5.02 12.39 -4.91
CA PRO A 31 3.66 12.04 -4.52
C PRO A 31 3.60 10.86 -3.55
N GLY A 32 2.97 11.05 -2.39
CA GLY A 32 2.83 10.02 -1.37
C GLY A 32 4.09 9.71 -0.54
N PHE A 33 5.16 10.49 -0.71
CA PHE A 33 6.41 10.35 0.05
C PHE A 33 6.95 8.91 0.00
N ILE A 34 7.09 8.26 1.17
CA ILE A 34 7.56 6.86 1.26
C ILE A 34 6.38 5.93 1.57
N ALA A 35 5.86 5.98 2.81
CA ALA A 35 4.91 4.97 3.30
C ALA A 35 3.58 4.96 2.52
N ASN A 36 3.02 6.12 2.19
CA ASN A 36 1.76 6.17 1.43
C ASN A 36 1.97 5.69 -0.01
N ARG A 37 3.09 6.07 -0.63
CA ARG A 37 3.43 5.66 -2.00
C ARG A 37 3.61 4.15 -2.09
N VAL A 38 4.39 3.55 -1.18
CA VAL A 38 4.61 2.10 -1.13
C VAL A 38 3.32 1.34 -0.82
N ASN A 39 2.47 1.84 0.07
CA ASN A 39 1.17 1.20 0.38
C ASN A 39 0.11 1.37 -0.71
N GLN A 40 0.23 2.37 -1.59
CA GLN A 40 -0.70 2.50 -2.70
C GLN A 40 -0.59 1.33 -3.69
N ALA A 41 0.61 0.79 -3.92
CA ALA A 41 0.81 -0.35 -4.83
C ALA A 41 -0.02 -1.60 -4.44
N PRO A 42 0.03 -2.11 -3.20
CA PRO A 42 -0.84 -3.21 -2.79
C PRO A 42 -2.32 -2.81 -2.68
N ALA A 43 -2.64 -1.53 -2.44
CA ALA A 43 -4.03 -1.06 -2.47
C ALA A 43 -4.65 -1.17 -3.88
N VAL A 44 -3.88 -0.84 -4.93
CA VAL A 44 -4.29 -1.05 -6.33
C VAL A 44 -4.47 -2.55 -6.60
N LEU A 45 -3.51 -3.39 -6.19
CA LEU A 45 -3.60 -4.85 -6.39
C LEU A 45 -4.85 -5.45 -5.73
N VAL A 46 -5.10 -5.11 -4.45
CA VAL A 46 -6.28 -5.58 -3.72
C VAL A 46 -7.55 -5.09 -4.38
N SER A 47 -7.57 -3.84 -4.85
CA SER A 47 -8.71 -3.27 -5.57
C SER A 47 -9.05 -4.06 -6.83
N GLU A 48 -8.05 -4.44 -7.63
CA GLU A 48 -8.24 -5.24 -8.84
C GLU A 48 -8.77 -6.66 -8.53
N ILE A 49 -8.27 -7.27 -7.45
CA ILE A 49 -8.74 -8.59 -6.98
C ILE A 49 -10.23 -8.53 -6.59
N LEU A 50 -10.63 -7.47 -5.90
CA LEU A 50 -12.01 -7.25 -5.45
C LEU A 50 -12.93 -6.87 -6.61
N GLU A 51 -12.53 -5.95 -7.48
CA GLU A 51 -13.28 -5.53 -8.68
C GLU A 51 -13.61 -6.72 -9.58
N ARG A 52 -12.65 -7.64 -9.75
CA ARG A 52 -12.83 -8.84 -10.57
C ARG A 52 -13.59 -9.98 -9.86
N GLY A 53 -13.98 -9.79 -8.60
CA GLY A 53 -14.70 -10.78 -7.81
C GLY A 53 -13.92 -12.08 -7.55
N GLU A 54 -12.59 -12.04 -7.59
CA GLU A 54 -11.79 -13.26 -7.39
C GLU A 54 -11.81 -13.73 -5.93
N VAL A 55 -11.93 -12.76 -5.02
CA VAL A 55 -11.99 -12.94 -3.57
C VAL A 55 -13.05 -12.00 -3.01
N GLU A 56 -13.92 -12.52 -2.15
CA GLU A 56 -14.92 -11.72 -1.44
C GLU A 56 -14.29 -10.85 -0.33
N PRO A 57 -14.79 -9.63 -0.08
CA PRO A 57 -14.26 -8.73 0.95
C PRO A 57 -14.08 -9.38 2.34
N GLU A 58 -15.09 -10.10 2.83
CA GLU A 58 -15.04 -10.77 4.13
C GLU A 58 -13.98 -11.89 4.17
N ALA A 59 -13.83 -12.62 3.06
CA ALA A 59 -12.85 -13.71 2.96
C ALA A 59 -11.41 -13.18 2.93
N LEU A 60 -11.18 -12.04 2.26
CA LEU A 60 -9.90 -11.35 2.26
C LEU A 60 -9.57 -10.81 3.65
N ASP A 61 -10.51 -10.11 4.28
CA ASP A 61 -10.31 -9.54 5.61
C ASP A 61 -10.11 -10.61 6.69
N ALA A 62 -10.84 -11.73 6.60
CA ALA A 62 -10.64 -12.89 7.45
C ALA A 62 -9.20 -13.42 7.34
N PHE A 63 -8.71 -13.61 6.11
CA PHE A 63 -7.34 -14.07 5.86
C PHE A 63 -6.29 -13.09 6.41
N VAL A 64 -6.43 -11.79 6.12
CA VAL A 64 -5.46 -10.76 6.54
C VAL A 64 -5.42 -10.60 8.06
N ARG A 65 -6.57 -10.70 8.73
CA ARG A 65 -6.65 -10.67 10.20
C ARG A 65 -6.12 -11.94 10.85
N MET A 66 -6.28 -13.12 10.23
CA MET A 66 -5.65 -14.36 10.72
C MET A 66 -4.12 -14.30 10.72
N MET A 67 -3.52 -13.48 9.85
CA MET A 67 -2.08 -13.20 9.85
C MET A 67 -1.64 -12.18 10.91
N GLY A 68 -2.57 -11.70 11.75
CA GLY A 68 -2.28 -10.82 12.89
C GLY A 68 -2.59 -9.34 12.66
N SER A 69 -3.12 -8.95 11.49
CA SER A 69 -3.52 -7.56 11.24
C SER A 69 -4.73 -7.17 12.09
N ALA A 70 -4.72 -5.94 12.63
CA ALA A 70 -5.82 -5.45 13.45
C ALA A 70 -7.12 -5.33 12.66
N MET A 71 -7.06 -4.85 11.42
CA MET A 71 -8.16 -4.77 10.44
C MET A 71 -7.69 -5.38 9.11
N GLY A 72 -8.63 -5.95 8.34
CA GLY A 72 -8.37 -6.28 6.95
C GLY A 72 -8.47 -5.05 6.04
N PRO A 73 -8.05 -5.16 4.77
CA PRO A 73 -8.04 -4.02 3.85
C PRO A 73 -9.43 -3.43 3.57
N CYS A 74 -10.47 -4.24 3.51
CA CYS A 74 -11.82 -3.77 3.23
C CYS A 74 -12.40 -3.02 4.45
N GLU A 75 -12.23 -3.60 5.64
CA GLU A 75 -12.64 -3.01 6.92
C GLU A 75 -11.89 -1.72 7.20
N LEU A 76 -10.59 -1.68 6.90
CA LEU A 76 -9.78 -0.47 7.02
C LEU A 76 -10.26 0.63 6.07
N THR A 77 -10.58 0.27 4.82
CA THR A 77 -11.11 1.22 3.83
C THR A 77 -12.45 1.80 4.29
N ASP A 78 -13.35 0.96 4.82
CA ASP A 78 -14.62 1.43 5.40
C ASP A 78 -14.42 2.32 6.62
N TYR A 79 -13.44 2.00 7.47
CA TYR A 79 -13.13 2.77 8.67
C TYR A 79 -12.57 4.16 8.33
N VAL A 80 -11.69 4.24 7.34
CA VAL A 80 -11.09 5.50 6.86
C VAL A 80 -12.09 6.31 6.03
N GLY A 81 -12.81 5.65 5.14
CA GLY A 81 -13.79 6.23 4.23
C GLY A 81 -13.48 5.94 2.76
N ILE A 82 -14.48 5.47 2.02
CA ILE A 82 -14.35 5.14 0.60
C ILE A 82 -14.08 6.39 -0.25
N ASP A 83 -14.69 7.52 0.07
CA ASP A 83 -14.41 8.81 -0.56
C ASP A 83 -12.96 9.27 -0.35
N VAL A 84 -12.38 9.00 0.82
CA VAL A 84 -10.96 9.27 1.08
C VAL A 84 -10.08 8.40 0.19
N ALA A 85 -10.37 7.10 0.11
CA ALA A 85 -9.65 6.18 -0.77
C ALA A 85 -9.74 6.58 -2.25
N VAL A 86 -10.92 7.00 -2.71
CA VAL A 86 -11.11 7.51 -4.09
C VAL A 86 -10.30 8.79 -4.32
N ASN A 87 -10.33 9.75 -3.38
CA ASN A 87 -9.57 10.99 -3.51
C ASN A 87 -8.06 10.76 -3.56
N VAL A 88 -7.55 9.86 -2.72
CA VAL A 88 -6.14 9.45 -2.72
C VAL A 88 -5.76 8.80 -4.06
N SER A 89 -6.62 7.90 -4.58
CA SER A 89 -6.37 7.23 -5.86
C SER A 89 -6.40 8.22 -7.03
N ARG A 90 -7.32 9.20 -7.05
CA ARG A 90 -7.34 10.29 -8.03
C ARG A 90 -6.08 11.15 -7.99
N TYR A 91 -5.58 11.45 -6.79
CA TYR A 91 -4.32 12.19 -6.65
C TYR A 91 -3.14 11.40 -7.24
N PHE A 92 -3.06 10.10 -6.94
CA PHE A 92 -2.00 9.24 -7.50
C PHE A 92 -2.15 9.02 -9.00
N GLU A 93 -3.37 8.93 -9.53
CA GLU A 93 -3.65 8.89 -10.96
C GLU A 93 -3.09 10.12 -11.68
N GLN A 94 -3.43 11.30 -11.18
CA GLN A 94 -3.01 12.57 -11.77
C GLN A 94 -1.49 12.76 -11.73
N THR A 95 -0.83 12.22 -10.71
CA THR A 95 0.59 12.49 -10.47
C THR A 95 1.52 11.39 -10.98
N LEU A 96 1.06 10.15 -11.07
CA LEU A 96 1.92 8.98 -11.37
C LEU A 96 1.36 8.07 -12.46
N GLY A 97 0.12 8.31 -12.90
CA GLY A 97 -0.46 7.69 -14.08
C GLY A 97 -1.72 6.85 -13.82
N PRO A 98 -2.43 6.48 -14.90
CA PRO A 98 -3.78 5.90 -14.87
C PRO A 98 -3.91 4.62 -14.05
N ASP A 99 -2.84 3.83 -13.94
CA ASP A 99 -2.86 2.56 -13.20
C ASP A 99 -3.18 2.74 -11.70
N TYR A 100 -2.89 3.92 -11.14
CA TYR A 100 -3.15 4.26 -9.73
C TYR A 100 -4.55 4.84 -9.47
N GLY A 101 -5.38 4.96 -10.49
CA GLY A 101 -6.73 5.52 -10.39
C GLY A 101 -7.69 4.67 -9.57
N PRO A 102 -8.82 5.27 -9.14
CA PRO A 102 -9.82 4.57 -8.35
C PRO A 102 -10.48 3.46 -9.20
N PRO A 103 -10.67 2.26 -8.64
CA PRO A 103 -11.36 1.18 -9.32
C PRO A 103 -12.87 1.49 -9.46
N PRO A 104 -13.56 0.92 -10.46
CA PRO A 104 -14.99 1.18 -10.69
C PRO A 104 -15.89 0.91 -9.49
N HIS A 105 -15.67 -0.16 -8.71
CA HIS A 105 -16.50 -0.47 -7.55
C HIS A 105 -16.42 0.58 -6.44
N LEU A 106 -15.25 1.18 -6.21
CA LEU A 106 -15.11 2.25 -5.21
C LEU A 106 -15.79 3.55 -5.68
N LEU A 107 -15.72 3.86 -6.98
CA LEU A 107 -16.45 4.99 -7.55
C LEU A 107 -17.96 4.80 -7.36
N LYS A 108 -18.46 3.61 -7.68
CA LYS A 108 -19.87 3.27 -7.49
C LYS A 108 -20.31 3.35 -6.02
N MET A 109 -19.52 2.80 -5.09
CA MET A 109 -19.82 2.91 -3.65
C MET A 109 -19.86 4.37 -3.19
N MET A 110 -18.97 5.22 -3.69
CA MET A 110 -18.96 6.65 -3.40
C MET A 110 -20.21 7.36 -3.96
N GLU A 111 -20.61 7.06 -5.20
CA GLU A 111 -21.82 7.59 -5.85
C GLU A 111 -23.09 7.17 -5.11
N ASP A 112 -23.15 5.93 -4.63
CA ASP A 112 -24.27 5.39 -3.85
C ASP A 112 -24.31 5.93 -2.40
N GLY A 113 -23.33 6.73 -1.98
CA GLY A 113 -23.22 7.25 -0.62
C GLY A 113 -22.80 6.19 0.42
N ASN A 114 -22.30 5.04 -0.02
CA ASN A 114 -21.77 3.98 0.83
C ASN A 114 -20.31 4.28 1.15
N LEU A 115 -20.08 5.17 2.11
CA LEU A 115 -18.75 5.69 2.47
C LEU A 115 -18.08 4.97 3.63
N GLY A 116 -18.57 3.79 4.01
CA GLY A 116 -18.07 2.99 5.13
C GLY A 116 -18.72 3.35 6.46
N LYS A 117 -17.93 3.33 7.53
CA LYS A 117 -18.41 3.49 8.92
C LYS A 117 -19.24 4.76 9.12
N LYS A 118 -18.84 5.87 8.50
CA LYS A 118 -19.48 7.18 8.69
C LYS A 118 -20.89 7.29 8.09
N THR A 119 -21.23 6.43 7.14
CA THR A 119 -22.57 6.34 6.52
C THR A 119 -23.28 5.04 6.90
N GLY A 120 -22.68 4.23 7.77
CA GLY A 120 -23.24 2.94 8.20
C GLY A 120 -23.05 1.79 7.20
N LYS A 121 -22.41 2.03 6.05
CA LYS A 121 -22.25 1.03 4.99
C LYS A 121 -21.10 1.35 4.04
N GLY A 122 -20.28 0.34 3.72
CA GLY A 122 -19.26 0.34 2.67
C GLY A 122 -19.12 -1.06 2.08
N TYR A 123 -17.94 -1.67 2.17
CA TYR A 123 -17.78 -3.11 1.95
C TYR A 123 -18.60 -3.95 2.94
N PHE A 124 -18.75 -3.46 4.17
CA PHE A 124 -19.53 -4.10 5.23
C PHE A 124 -20.67 -3.19 5.71
N GLU A 125 -21.62 -3.80 6.42
CA GLU A 125 -22.63 -3.07 7.19
C GLU A 125 -22.03 -2.65 8.54
N TRP A 126 -22.27 -1.39 8.93
CA TRP A 126 -21.80 -0.77 10.18
C TRP A 126 -23.00 -0.29 11.02
N PRO A 127 -23.85 -1.20 11.53
CA PRO A 127 -25.03 -0.82 12.30
C PRO A 127 -24.62 -0.03 13.53
N ASN A 128 -25.18 1.17 13.70
CA ASN A 128 -24.82 2.10 14.79
C ASN A 128 -23.32 2.44 14.88
N GLY A 129 -22.59 2.33 13.75
CA GLY A 129 -21.13 2.55 13.71
C GLY A 129 -20.32 1.45 14.40
N GLU A 130 -20.96 0.31 14.74
CA GLU A 130 -20.27 -0.85 15.30
C GLU A 130 -19.39 -1.52 14.26
N ARG A 131 -18.25 -2.05 14.74
CA ARG A 131 -17.25 -2.71 13.92
C ARG A 131 -17.79 -4.04 13.37
N PRO A 132 -17.62 -4.35 12.07
CA PRO A 132 -18.14 -5.59 11.49
C PRO A 132 -17.50 -6.83 12.14
N LYS A 133 -18.33 -7.87 12.30
CA LYS A 133 -17.87 -9.18 12.78
C LYS A 133 -17.41 -10.00 11.57
N ILE A 134 -16.12 -10.21 11.46
CA ILE A 134 -15.51 -11.00 10.39
C ILE A 134 -15.50 -12.47 10.80
N ASP A 135 -16.09 -13.34 9.97
CA ASP A 135 -16.05 -14.79 10.15
C ASP A 135 -14.73 -15.37 9.63
N PHE A 136 -13.83 -15.75 10.53
CA PHE A 136 -12.54 -16.34 10.16
C PHE A 136 -12.64 -17.67 9.42
N SER A 137 -13.76 -18.39 9.50
CA SER A 137 -13.95 -19.64 8.74
C SER A 137 -14.02 -19.41 7.23
N LYS A 138 -14.30 -18.17 6.80
CA LYS A 138 -14.37 -17.78 5.39
C LYS A 138 -13.04 -17.33 4.80
N ALA A 139 -11.95 -17.39 5.57
CA ALA A 139 -10.63 -16.96 5.09
C ALA A 139 -10.27 -17.59 3.73
N THR A 140 -9.95 -16.72 2.77
CA THR A 140 -9.63 -17.16 1.40
C THR A 140 -8.34 -17.99 1.35
N ARG A 141 -8.26 -18.89 0.38
CA ARG A 141 -7.02 -19.57 -0.03
C ARG A 141 -6.53 -19.13 -1.41
N LYS A 142 -7.27 -18.24 -2.07
CA LYS A 142 -6.98 -17.77 -3.44
C LYS A 142 -6.06 -16.55 -3.47
N PHE A 143 -5.73 -15.98 -2.31
CA PHE A 143 -4.90 -14.81 -2.18
C PHE A 143 -3.54 -15.19 -1.59
N ASN A 144 -2.47 -14.76 -2.27
CA ASN A 144 -1.11 -14.89 -1.76
C ASN A 144 -0.66 -13.55 -1.20
N PHE A 145 -0.46 -13.48 0.12
CA PHE A 145 0.01 -12.25 0.78
C PHE A 145 1.36 -11.76 0.21
N LEU A 146 2.23 -12.65 -0.28
CA LEU A 146 3.49 -12.22 -0.87
C LEU A 146 3.31 -11.35 -2.11
N TRP A 147 2.18 -11.41 -2.80
CA TRP A 147 1.90 -10.51 -3.93
C TRP A 147 1.89 -9.04 -3.50
N THR A 148 1.42 -8.72 -2.29
CA THR A 148 1.46 -7.34 -1.77
C THR A 148 2.89 -6.91 -1.50
N ILE A 149 3.70 -7.81 -0.95
CA ILE A 149 5.12 -7.58 -0.68
C ILE A 149 5.90 -7.36 -1.98
N PHE A 150 5.63 -8.15 -3.03
CA PHE A 150 6.29 -8.00 -4.33
C PHE A 150 6.04 -6.62 -4.95
N VAL A 151 4.78 -6.16 -4.98
CA VAL A 151 4.46 -4.84 -5.55
C VAL A 151 4.98 -3.70 -4.66
N GLN A 152 5.05 -3.89 -3.33
CA GLN A 152 5.70 -2.93 -2.43
C GLN A 152 7.20 -2.82 -2.69
N ILE A 153 7.91 -3.94 -2.87
CA ILE A 153 9.33 -3.95 -3.23
C ILE A 153 9.53 -3.22 -4.55
N ASN A 154 8.71 -3.51 -5.56
CA ASN A 154 8.80 -2.87 -6.87
C ASN A 154 8.60 -1.35 -6.75
N GLU A 155 7.59 -0.90 -5.99
CA GLU A 155 7.32 0.52 -5.75
C GLU A 155 8.45 1.20 -4.97
N ALA A 156 9.03 0.53 -3.97
CA ALA A 156 10.18 1.02 -3.22
C ALA A 156 11.41 1.26 -4.11
N THR A 157 11.62 0.43 -5.13
CA THR A 157 12.73 0.67 -6.08
C THR A 157 12.53 1.92 -6.92
N LYS A 158 11.28 2.30 -7.24
CA LYS A 158 10.98 3.57 -7.93
C LYS A 158 11.34 4.76 -7.04
N LEU A 159 11.08 4.69 -5.74
CA LEU A 159 11.45 5.73 -4.78
C LEU A 159 12.96 6.01 -4.74
N ILE A 160 13.79 4.96 -4.84
CA ILE A 160 15.25 5.13 -4.99
C ILE A 160 15.59 5.77 -6.33
N GLU A 161 15.04 5.26 -7.43
CA GLU A 161 15.31 5.78 -8.77
C GLU A 161 14.91 7.26 -8.90
N GLU A 162 13.88 7.69 -8.16
CA GLU A 162 13.39 9.07 -8.12
C GLU A 162 14.13 9.97 -7.11
N GLY A 163 15.03 9.41 -6.29
CA GLY A 163 15.81 10.12 -5.28
C GLY A 163 15.03 10.49 -4.02
N VAL A 164 13.92 9.83 -3.72
CA VAL A 164 13.12 10.04 -2.51
C VAL A 164 13.86 9.55 -1.27
N VAL A 165 14.63 8.48 -1.43
CA VAL A 165 15.45 7.80 -0.42
C VAL A 165 16.77 7.38 -1.07
N ASP A 166 17.83 7.27 -0.28
CA ASP A 166 19.14 6.80 -0.78
C ASP A 166 19.25 5.28 -0.72
N THR A 167 18.58 4.66 0.25
CA THR A 167 18.68 3.21 0.51
C THR A 167 17.32 2.58 0.70
N LEU A 168 17.22 1.28 0.42
CA LEU A 168 15.98 0.53 0.65
C LEU A 168 15.71 0.33 2.15
N ASP A 169 16.72 0.45 3.02
CA ASP A 169 16.56 0.39 4.48
C ASP A 169 15.76 1.59 5.01
N GLU A 170 15.88 2.77 4.39
CA GLU A 170 15.05 3.95 4.72
C GLU A 170 13.56 3.68 4.42
N VAL A 171 13.27 2.90 3.38
CA VAL A 171 11.90 2.46 3.07
C VAL A 171 11.38 1.53 4.16
N ASP A 172 12.15 0.52 4.56
CA ASP A 172 11.75 -0.38 5.64
C ASP A 172 11.52 0.36 6.95
N LEU A 173 12.38 1.33 7.28
CA LEU A 173 12.21 2.17 8.45
C LEU A 173 10.86 2.92 8.42
N ALA A 174 10.50 3.53 7.29
CA ALA A 174 9.20 4.19 7.13
C ALA A 174 8.03 3.21 7.21
N MET A 175 8.16 2.03 6.60
CA MET A 175 7.09 1.03 6.53
C MET A 175 6.84 0.37 7.88
N VAL A 176 7.87 0.05 8.65
CA VAL A 176 7.76 -0.49 10.01
C VAL A 176 7.08 0.51 10.95
N ASN A 177 7.52 1.77 10.92
CA ASN A 177 6.97 2.81 11.79
C ASN A 177 5.56 3.28 11.40
N SER A 178 5.10 2.99 10.17
CA SER A 178 3.74 3.33 9.71
C SER A 178 2.75 2.17 9.82
N SER A 179 3.18 0.94 9.57
CA SER A 179 2.29 -0.24 9.56
C SER A 179 2.14 -0.94 10.92
N GLY A 180 3.09 -0.73 11.84
CA GLY A 180 3.16 -1.48 13.10
C GLY A 180 3.61 -2.94 12.92
N MET A 181 3.98 -3.37 11.71
CA MET A 181 4.61 -4.67 11.48
C MET A 181 6.08 -4.65 11.93
N PRO A 182 6.62 -5.77 12.44
CA PRO A 182 8.00 -5.82 12.91
C PRO A 182 9.05 -5.76 11.79
N PHE A 183 8.66 -6.01 10.54
CA PHE A 183 9.55 -6.03 9.38
C PHE A 183 8.90 -5.31 8.19
N GLY A 184 9.71 -4.58 7.41
CA GLY A 184 9.28 -3.94 6.18
C GLY A 184 9.39 -4.85 4.95
N PRO A 185 8.90 -4.42 3.79
CA PRO A 185 8.88 -5.23 2.57
C PRO A 185 10.28 -5.60 2.04
N ILE A 186 11.30 -4.76 2.27
CA ILE A 186 12.66 -4.98 1.75
C ILE A 186 13.37 -6.09 2.52
N TYR A 187 13.15 -6.19 3.83
CA TYR A 187 13.62 -7.31 4.64
C TYR A 187 13.22 -8.66 4.03
N PHE A 188 11.95 -8.79 3.61
CA PHE A 188 11.49 -9.98 2.88
C PHE A 188 12.09 -10.07 1.48
N GLY A 189 12.14 -8.94 0.75
CA GLY A 189 12.72 -8.84 -0.59
C GLY A 189 14.15 -9.38 -0.69
N ARG A 190 14.97 -9.16 0.33
CA ARG A 190 16.35 -9.69 0.40
C ARG A 190 16.41 -11.22 0.37
N GLN A 191 15.40 -11.88 0.95
CA GLN A 191 15.28 -13.34 1.01
C GLN A 191 14.67 -13.92 -0.27
N ILE A 192 13.89 -13.12 -1.00
CA ILE A 192 13.25 -13.52 -2.26
C ILE A 192 14.29 -13.59 -3.38
N SER A 193 14.20 -14.63 -4.22
CA SER A 193 15.08 -14.75 -5.38
C SER A 193 14.71 -13.70 -6.44
N LYS A 194 15.69 -13.26 -7.22
CA LYS A 194 15.43 -12.28 -8.28
C LYS A 194 14.40 -12.78 -9.30
N LEU A 195 14.48 -14.07 -9.65
CA LEU A 195 13.60 -14.67 -10.64
C LEU A 195 12.17 -14.77 -10.10
N ASP A 196 11.99 -15.22 -8.85
CA ASP A 196 10.65 -15.30 -8.25
C ASP A 196 9.96 -13.94 -8.18
N LEU A 197 10.71 -12.88 -7.84
CA LEU A 197 10.16 -11.52 -7.82
C LEU A 197 9.76 -11.05 -9.22
N ILE A 198 10.62 -11.24 -10.23
CA ILE A 198 10.35 -10.85 -11.61
C ILE A 198 9.12 -11.59 -12.15
N ASP A 199 9.09 -12.92 -12.02
CA ASP A 199 8.03 -13.76 -12.58
C ASP A 199 6.67 -13.41 -11.96
N ASN A 200 6.63 -13.15 -10.65
CA ASN A 200 5.40 -12.74 -9.99
C ASN A 200 4.97 -11.31 -10.38
N LEU A 201 5.90 -10.38 -10.55
CA LEU A 201 5.57 -9.01 -10.98
C LEU A 201 5.04 -8.98 -12.42
N GLU A 202 5.65 -9.72 -13.35
CA GLU A 202 5.12 -9.88 -14.71
C GLU A 202 3.75 -10.57 -14.72
N MET A 203 3.59 -11.66 -13.97
CA MET A 203 2.30 -12.34 -13.82
C MET A 203 1.22 -11.39 -13.30
N LEU A 204 1.50 -10.58 -12.28
CA LEU A 204 0.53 -9.62 -11.74
C LEU A 204 0.22 -8.50 -12.74
N ALA A 205 1.23 -7.99 -13.45
CA ALA A 205 1.05 -6.96 -14.46
C ALA A 205 0.16 -7.46 -15.61
N GLU A 206 0.39 -8.67 -16.12
CA GLU A 206 -0.39 -9.29 -17.19
C GLU A 206 -1.81 -9.65 -16.73
N ARG A 207 -1.94 -10.28 -15.56
CA ARG A 207 -3.24 -10.75 -15.05
C ARG A 207 -4.24 -9.61 -14.85
N TYR A 208 -3.76 -8.49 -14.31
CA TYR A 208 -4.62 -7.35 -13.98
C TYR A 208 -4.59 -6.23 -15.02
N ASP A 209 -3.82 -6.39 -16.10
CA ASP A 209 -3.58 -5.34 -17.10
C ASP A 209 -3.10 -4.03 -16.47
N LYS A 210 -2.07 -4.15 -15.62
CA LYS A 210 -1.49 -3.04 -14.82
C LYS A 210 0.01 -2.93 -15.06
N PRO A 211 0.45 -2.17 -16.09
CA PRO A 211 1.86 -1.93 -16.35
C PRO A 211 2.67 -1.44 -15.15
N MET A 212 2.08 -0.74 -14.18
CA MET A 212 2.74 -0.30 -12.95
C MET A 212 3.36 -1.43 -12.11
N PHE A 213 2.87 -2.66 -12.27
CA PHE A 213 3.41 -3.84 -11.59
C PHE A 213 4.61 -4.45 -12.30
N LYS A 214 4.92 -4.07 -13.55
CA LYS A 214 6.10 -4.58 -14.25
C LYS A 214 7.37 -4.31 -13.44
N PRO A 215 8.33 -5.26 -13.44
CA PRO A 215 9.57 -5.09 -12.69
C PRO A 215 10.33 -3.86 -13.16
N THR A 216 10.77 -3.03 -12.22
CA THR A 216 11.66 -1.89 -12.53
C THR A 216 13.00 -2.37 -13.07
N LYS A 217 13.74 -1.45 -13.69
CA LYS A 217 15.12 -1.73 -14.13
C LYS A 217 16.00 -2.17 -12.96
N ARG A 218 15.83 -1.57 -11.77
CA ARG A 218 16.51 -2.00 -10.55
C ARG A 218 16.16 -3.44 -10.16
N VAL A 219 14.88 -3.84 -10.18
CA VAL A 219 14.47 -5.23 -9.90
C VAL A 219 15.07 -6.21 -10.92
N LEU A 220 15.04 -5.89 -12.21
CA LEU A 220 15.65 -6.71 -13.27
C LEU A 220 17.16 -6.92 -13.04
N GLY A 221 17.83 -5.90 -12.51
CA GLY A 221 19.23 -5.93 -12.09
C GLY A 221 19.51 -6.66 -10.77
N GLY A 222 18.48 -7.03 -10.00
CA GLY A 222 18.61 -7.63 -8.65
C GLY A 222 18.85 -6.63 -7.53
N GLY A 223 18.62 -5.34 -7.79
CA GLY A 223 18.80 -4.25 -6.84
C GLY A 223 17.71 -4.16 -5.78
N HIS A 224 16.78 -5.11 -5.70
CA HIS A 224 15.87 -5.25 -4.54
C HIS A 224 16.56 -5.81 -3.30
N LYS A 225 17.77 -6.38 -3.47
CA LYS A 225 18.60 -6.88 -2.36
C LYS A 225 19.47 -5.80 -1.70
N PHE A 226 19.70 -4.68 -2.39
CA PHE A 226 20.68 -3.65 -2.02
C PHE A 226 20.08 -2.26 -2.09
#